data_AF-A0A4U1FHN3-F1
#
_entry.id   AF-A0A4U1FHN3-F1
#
_cell.length_a   1.000
_cell.length_b   1.000
_cell.length_c   1.000
_cell.angle_alpha   90.00
_cell.angle_beta   90.00
_cell.angle_gamma   90.00
#
_symmetry.space_group_name_H-M   'P 1'
#
loop_
_entity.id
_entity.type
_entity.pdbx_description
1 polymer ?
#
loop_
_entity_poly.entity_id
_entity_poly.type
_entity_poly.pdbx_seq_one_letter_code
_entity_poly.pdbx_strand_id
1 'polypeptide(L)'
;ECVPENLELKKQLFAQLDGIVGDQVVLSSSSSCLLPTRLFSGLVHVKQCLVAHPVNPPYYVPLVELVPHPETAPATVDRTYALMRKIGQSPVRLTKEVDGFALNRLQYAIISEAWRLVE
;
A
#
# COMPACT_ATOMS: atom_id res chain seq x y z
N GLU A 1 2.41 -8.75 2.49
CA GLU A 1 2.59 -8.74 3.94
C GLU A 1 1.28 -8.26 4.56
N CYS A 2 0.72 -9.03 5.51
CA CYS A 2 -0.61 -8.80 6.10
C CYS A 2 -0.64 -8.98 7.64
N VAL A 3 0.49 -8.74 8.32
CA VAL A 3 0.60 -8.70 9.78
C VAL A 3 -0.09 -7.44 10.35
N PRO A 4 -0.30 -7.36 11.68
CA PRO A 4 -0.94 -6.21 12.31
C PRO A 4 -0.32 -4.86 11.94
N GLU A 5 -1.12 -3.78 12.08
CA GLU A 5 -0.70 -2.40 11.82
C GLU A 5 0.25 -1.87 12.90
N ASN A 6 1.49 -2.37 12.87
CA ASN A 6 2.58 -1.95 13.73
C ASN A 6 3.82 -1.67 12.86
N LEU A 7 4.29 -0.42 12.90
CA LEU A 7 5.39 0.03 12.05
C LEU A 7 6.68 -0.75 12.29
N GLU A 8 7.08 -0.93 13.54
CA GLU A 8 8.34 -1.62 13.87
C GLU A 8 8.29 -3.09 13.49
N LEU A 9 7.16 -3.76 13.73
CA LEU A 9 6.94 -5.15 13.31
C LEU A 9 7.06 -5.29 11.78
N LYS A 10 6.42 -4.41 11.01
CA LYS A 10 6.49 -4.45 9.55
C LYS A 10 7.90 -4.15 9.05
N LYS A 11 8.60 -3.16 9.62
CA LYS A 11 10.00 -2.85 9.27
C LYS A 11 10.92 -4.04 9.52
N GLN A 12 10.80 -4.70 10.68
CA GLN A 12 11.57 -5.90 11.00
C GLN A 12 11.31 -7.02 9.99
N LEU A 13 10.04 -7.26 9.64
CA LEU A 13 9.67 -8.26 8.66
C LEU A 13 10.21 -7.93 7.26
N PHE A 14 10.08 -6.67 6.81
CA PHE A 14 10.61 -6.28 5.50
C PHE A 14 12.13 -6.34 5.45
N ALA A 15 12.84 -6.00 6.52
CA ALA A 15 14.30 -6.18 6.60
C ALA A 15 14.71 -7.66 6.52
N GLN A 16 13.96 -8.56 7.16
CA GLN A 16 14.18 -10.00 7.03
C GLN A 16 13.94 -10.50 5.61
N LEU A 17 12.86 -10.05 4.97
CA LEU A 17 12.54 -10.38 3.58
C LEU A 17 13.61 -9.87 2.62
N ASP A 18 14.05 -8.63 2.81
CA ASP A 18 15.07 -7.97 1.98
C ASP A 18 16.40 -8.75 1.94
N GLY A 19 16.74 -9.47 3.00
CA GLY A 19 17.94 -10.32 3.06
C GLY A 19 17.82 -11.69 2.38
N ILE A 20 16.62 -12.11 1.95
CA ILE A 20 16.38 -13.47 1.42
C ILE A 20 15.73 -13.49 0.03
N VAL A 21 15.09 -12.40 -0.40
CA VAL A 21 14.44 -12.33 -1.72
C VAL A 21 15.43 -11.96 -2.81
N GLY A 22 15.15 -12.37 -4.05
CA GLY A 22 15.90 -11.91 -5.23
C GLY A 22 15.30 -10.66 -5.87
N ASP A 23 16.04 -10.04 -6.80
CA ASP A 23 15.73 -8.77 -7.49
C ASP A 23 14.44 -8.75 -8.32
N GLN A 24 13.77 -9.89 -8.46
CA GLN A 24 12.55 -10.04 -9.26
C GLN A 24 11.29 -10.07 -8.41
N VAL A 25 11.36 -10.29 -7.10
CA VAL A 25 10.18 -10.37 -6.23
C VAL A 25 9.64 -8.98 -5.95
N VAL A 26 8.31 -8.80 -5.94
CA VAL A 26 7.68 -7.56 -5.44
C VAL A 26 7.43 -7.73 -3.95
N LEU A 27 7.88 -6.77 -3.15
CA LEU A 27 7.60 -6.69 -1.73
C LEU A 27 6.40 -5.74 -1.50
N SER A 28 5.26 -6.29 -1.11
CA SER A 28 4.02 -5.52 -0.95
C SER A 28 3.50 -5.57 0.48
N SER A 29 3.17 -4.42 1.07
CA SER A 29 2.42 -4.34 2.35
C SER A 29 0.94 -4.10 2.11
N SER A 30 0.07 -4.67 2.95
CA SER A 30 -1.37 -4.40 2.96
C SER A 30 -1.76 -3.23 3.87
N SER A 31 -0.81 -2.38 4.26
CA SER A 31 -1.06 -1.30 5.23
C SER A 31 -2.14 -0.33 4.75
N SER A 32 -2.98 0.14 5.67
CA SER A 32 -4.07 1.09 5.43
C SER A 32 -3.71 2.55 5.72
N CYS A 33 -2.59 2.79 6.42
CA CYS A 33 -2.20 4.14 6.83
C CYS A 33 -0.69 4.40 6.91
N LEU A 34 0.15 3.37 7.01
CA LEU A 34 1.60 3.58 7.08
C LEU A 34 2.14 3.92 5.69
N LEU A 35 2.86 5.04 5.63
CA LEU A 35 3.46 5.51 4.38
C LEU A 35 4.58 4.56 3.93
N PRO A 36 4.70 4.29 2.61
CA PRO A 36 5.83 3.57 2.03
C PRO A 36 7.20 4.05 2.53
N THR A 37 7.44 5.36 2.65
CA THR A 37 8.70 5.92 3.18
C THR A 37 9.02 5.45 4.60
N ARG A 38 8.01 5.25 5.44
CA ARG A 38 8.24 4.72 6.80
C ARG A 38 8.52 3.23 6.81
N LEU A 39 7.97 2.49 5.86
CA LEU A 39 8.06 1.03 5.79
C LEU A 39 9.36 0.55 5.12
N PHE A 40 9.77 1.20 4.03
CA PHE A 40 10.75 0.63 3.09
C PHE A 40 12.08 1.39 3.00
N SER A 41 12.21 2.54 3.66
CA SER A 41 13.46 3.32 3.62
C SER A 41 14.64 2.50 4.14
N GLY A 42 15.72 2.47 3.35
CA GLY A 42 16.96 1.79 3.69
C GLY A 42 17.02 0.31 3.30
N LEU A 43 15.97 -0.25 2.70
CA LEU A 43 16.01 -1.60 2.13
C LEU A 43 16.83 -1.62 0.83
N VAL A 44 17.59 -2.69 0.61
CA VAL A 44 18.36 -2.91 -0.62
C VAL A 44 17.42 -3.00 -1.82
N HIS A 45 16.32 -3.74 -1.68
CA HIS A 45 15.32 -3.95 -2.71
C HIS A 45 14.18 -2.91 -2.65
N VAL A 46 14.45 -1.68 -2.19
CA VAL A 46 13.42 -0.62 -2.09
C VAL A 46 12.70 -0.35 -3.43
N LYS A 47 13.39 -0.54 -4.56
CA LYS A 47 12.83 -0.42 -5.91
C LYS A 47 11.70 -1.42 -6.21
N GLN A 48 11.65 -2.53 -5.47
CA GLN A 48 10.64 -3.59 -5.56
C GLN A 48 9.53 -3.46 -4.52
N CYS A 49 9.57 -2.42 -3.67
CA CYS A 49 8.62 -2.24 -2.58
C CYS A 49 7.46 -1.33 -2.99
N LEU A 50 6.25 -1.63 -2.52
CA LEU A 50 5.09 -0.72 -2.56
C LEU A 50 4.03 -1.14 -1.53
N VAL A 51 3.06 -0.26 -1.27
CA VAL A 51 1.83 -0.64 -0.57
C VAL A 51 0.77 -1.03 -1.60
N ALA A 52 0.10 -2.16 -1.39
CA ALA A 52 -1.11 -2.55 -2.11
C ALA A 52 -2.23 -2.71 -1.08
N HIS A 53 -2.93 -1.61 -0.81
CA HIS A 53 -3.95 -1.52 0.24
C HIS A 53 -5.30 -2.00 -0.29
N PRO A 54 -5.82 -3.16 0.17
CA PRO A 54 -7.13 -3.63 -0.20
C PRO A 54 -8.22 -3.03 0.71
N VAL A 55 -9.46 -3.01 0.23
CA VAL A 55 -10.61 -2.58 1.05
C VAL A 55 -11.33 -3.79 1.63
N ASN A 56 -11.64 -3.78 2.92
CA ASN A 56 -12.39 -4.86 3.57
C ASN A 56 -13.91 -4.75 3.28
N PRO A 57 -14.61 -5.84 2.90
CA PRO A 57 -14.12 -7.18 2.61
C PRO A 57 -13.48 -7.31 1.21
N PRO A 58 -12.21 -7.76 1.10
CA PRO A 58 -11.43 -7.68 -0.14
C PRO A 58 -11.94 -8.59 -1.26
N TYR A 59 -12.75 -9.59 -0.92
CA TYR A 59 -13.38 -10.49 -1.88
C TYR A 59 -14.54 -9.84 -2.64
N TYR A 60 -15.23 -8.87 -2.01
CA TYR A 60 -16.40 -8.21 -2.59
C TYR A 60 -16.12 -6.76 -3.01
N VAL A 61 -15.16 -6.10 -2.36
CA VAL A 61 -14.74 -4.74 -2.70
C VAL A 61 -13.42 -4.82 -3.48
N PRO A 62 -13.44 -4.63 -4.81
CA PRO A 62 -12.29 -4.94 -5.65
C PRO A 62 -11.19 -3.87 -5.59
N LEU A 63 -11.44 -2.72 -4.95
CA LEU A 63 -10.48 -1.62 -4.94
C LEU A 63 -9.18 -2.02 -4.25
N VAL A 64 -8.05 -1.72 -4.91
CA VAL A 64 -6.71 -1.85 -4.34
C VAL A 64 -5.93 -0.56 -4.62
N GLU A 65 -5.50 0.14 -3.59
CA GLU A 65 -4.66 1.33 -3.75
C GLU A 65 -3.18 0.92 -3.84
N LEU A 66 -2.55 1.18 -4.98
CA LEU A 66 -1.12 0.96 -5.18
C LEU A 66 -0.37 2.25 -4.87
N VAL A 67 0.38 2.25 -3.78
CA VAL A 67 1.09 3.42 -3.27
C VAL A 67 2.60 3.15 -3.31
N PRO A 68 3.35 3.80 -4.22
CA PRO A 68 4.78 3.59 -4.36
C PRO A 68 5.57 4.34 -3.26
N HIS A 69 6.71 3.78 -2.89
CA HIS A 69 7.83 4.55 -2.33
C HIS A 69 8.38 5.51 -3.41
N PRO A 70 8.97 6.67 -3.06
CA PRO A 70 9.62 7.55 -4.05
C PRO A 70 10.65 6.86 -4.95
N GLU A 71 11.28 5.80 -4.46
CA GLU A 71 12.28 5.01 -5.20
C GLU A 71 11.71 3.74 -5.85
N THR A 72 10.41 3.44 -5.70
CA THR A 72 9.79 2.28 -6.36
C THR A 72 9.96 2.37 -7.86
N ALA A 73 10.47 1.32 -8.49
CA ALA A 73 10.60 1.27 -9.94
C ALA A 73 9.22 1.25 -10.61
N PRO A 74 9.01 1.99 -11.72
CA PRO A 74 7.74 1.97 -12.45
C PRO A 74 7.27 0.54 -12.83
N ALA A 75 8.23 -0.31 -13.21
CA ALA A 75 7.98 -1.72 -13.52
C ALA A 75 7.37 -2.50 -12.35
N THR A 76 7.73 -2.18 -11.10
CA THR A 76 7.17 -2.81 -9.89
C THR A 76 5.68 -2.47 -9.74
N VAL A 77 5.32 -1.20 -9.99
CA VAL A 77 3.93 -0.73 -9.96
C VAL A 77 3.14 -1.40 -11.08
N ASP A 78 3.67 -1.46 -12.29
CA ASP A 78 2.99 -2.05 -13.44
C ASP A 78 2.77 -3.56 -13.30
N ARG A 79 3.77 -4.29 -12.81
CA ARG A 79 3.65 -5.72 -12.52
C ARG A 79 2.58 -5.98 -11.47
N THR A 80 2.54 -5.17 -10.41
CA THR A 80 1.51 -5.29 -9.37
C THR A 80 0.13 -4.93 -9.90
N TYR A 81 0.02 -3.87 -10.70
CA TYR A 81 -1.23 -3.48 -11.34
C TYR A 81 -1.78 -4.61 -12.23
N ALA A 82 -0.93 -5.21 -13.06
CA ALA A 82 -1.29 -6.34 -13.92
C ALA A 82 -1.73 -7.56 -13.09
N LEU A 83 -1.00 -7.87 -12.01
CA LEU A 83 -1.36 -8.96 -11.10
C LEU A 83 -2.72 -8.74 -10.45
N MET A 84 -2.97 -7.55 -9.90
CA MET A 84 -4.25 -7.21 -9.26
C MET A 84 -5.41 -7.30 -10.25
N ARG A 85 -5.24 -6.80 -11.48
CA ARG A 85 -6.24 -6.98 -12.56
C ARG A 85 -6.48 -8.45 -12.90
N LYS A 86 -5.41 -9.26 -12.97
CA LYS A 86 -5.50 -10.69 -13.30
C LYS A 86 -6.31 -11.48 -12.26
N ILE A 87 -6.23 -11.10 -10.99
CA ILE A 87 -7.00 -11.75 -9.90
C ILE A 87 -8.40 -11.15 -9.71
N GLY A 88 -8.87 -10.29 -10.61
CA GLY A 88 -10.22 -9.71 -10.58
C GLY A 88 -10.37 -8.43 -9.74
N GLN A 89 -9.28 -7.91 -9.19
CA GLN A 89 -9.30 -6.64 -8.45
C GLN A 89 -9.27 -5.43 -9.41
N SER A 90 -9.62 -4.27 -8.86
CA SER A 90 -9.64 -2.95 -9.49
C SER A 90 -8.54 -2.06 -8.90
N PRO A 91 -7.26 -2.26 -9.25
CA PRO A 91 -6.17 -1.46 -8.73
C PRO A 91 -6.22 -0.02 -9.24
N VAL A 92 -5.84 0.93 -8.39
CA VAL A 92 -5.60 2.34 -8.73
C VAL A 92 -4.16 2.71 -8.40
N ARG A 93 -3.52 3.52 -9.25
CA ARG A 93 -2.14 3.97 -9.04
C ARG A 93 -2.16 5.33 -8.34
N LEU A 94 -1.58 5.42 -7.16
CA LEU A 94 -1.26 6.71 -6.54
C LEU A 94 0.11 7.17 -7.04
N THR A 95 0.22 8.45 -7.41
CA THR A 95 1.48 9.01 -7.94
C THR A 95 2.48 9.38 -6.86
N LYS A 96 1.99 9.57 -5.62
CA LYS A 96 2.78 9.87 -4.44
C LYS A 96 2.09 9.29 -3.21
N GLU A 97 2.87 9.01 -2.18
CA GLU A 97 2.32 8.69 -0.88
C GLU A 97 1.67 9.93 -0.24
N VAL A 98 0.62 9.69 0.53
CA VAL A 98 -0.12 10.72 1.27
C VAL A 98 -0.84 10.05 2.44
N ASP A 99 -0.92 10.75 3.57
CA ASP A 99 -1.66 10.27 4.74
C ASP A 99 -3.11 9.96 4.37
N GLY A 100 -3.54 8.74 4.69
CA GLY A 100 -4.88 8.21 4.41
C GLY A 100 -5.13 7.80 2.95
N PHE A 101 -4.12 7.82 2.08
CA PHE A 101 -4.24 7.48 0.66
C PHE A 101 -5.42 8.23 -0.01
N ALA A 102 -6.09 7.66 -1.02
CA ALA A 102 -7.22 8.34 -1.65
C ALA A 102 -8.53 8.04 -0.91
N LEU A 103 -8.79 6.76 -0.60
CA LEU A 103 -10.06 6.32 -0.03
C LEU A 103 -10.34 6.93 1.34
N ASN A 104 -9.41 6.85 2.30
CA ASN A 104 -9.68 7.36 3.64
C ASN A 104 -9.80 8.89 3.64
N ARG A 105 -9.08 9.60 2.76
CA ARG A 105 -9.21 11.06 2.63
C ARG A 105 -10.61 11.47 2.19
N LEU A 106 -11.19 10.77 1.21
CA LEU A 106 -12.57 11.00 0.79
C LEU A 106 -13.55 10.66 1.92
N GLN A 107 -13.35 9.53 2.59
CA GLN A 107 -14.18 9.10 3.70
C GLN A 107 -14.18 10.12 4.85
N TYR A 108 -13.01 10.61 5.26
CA TYR A 108 -12.90 11.60 6.34
C TYR A 108 -13.49 12.95 5.98
N ALA A 109 -13.42 13.38 4.72
CA ALA A 109 -14.08 14.60 4.26
C ALA A 109 -15.61 14.51 4.42
N ILE A 110 -16.20 13.37 4.03
CA ILE A 110 -17.64 13.11 4.17
C ILE A 110 -18.04 13.05 5.65
N ILE A 111 -17.29 12.31 6.47
CA ILE A 111 -17.55 12.19 7.91
C ILE A 111 -17.50 13.57 8.59
N SER A 112 -16.53 14.41 8.21
CA SER A 112 -16.39 15.74 8.79
C SER A 112 -17.61 16.63 8.53
N GLU A 113 -18.18 16.57 7.33
CA GLU A 113 -19.41 17.32 7.00
C GLU A 113 -20.64 16.71 7.67
N ALA A 114 -20.77 15.38 7.65
CA ALA A 114 -21.86 14.70 8.33
C ALA A 114 -21.89 15.02 9.84
N TRP A 115 -20.72 15.14 10.47
CA TRP A 115 -20.62 15.50 11.88
C TRP A 115 -21.14 16.91 12.16
N ARG A 116 -20.78 17.90 11.32
CA ARG A 116 -21.28 19.28 11.43
C ARG A 116 -22.79 19.41 11.27
N LEU A 117 -23.43 18.49 10.55
CA LEU A 117 -24.89 18.47 10.39
C LEU A 117 -25.61 17.88 11.62
N VAL A 118 -24.90 17.13 12.46
CA VAL A 118 -25.45 16.50 13.68
C VAL A 118 -25.25 17.37 14.92
N GLU A 119 -24.18 18.18 14.94
CA GLU A 119 -23.88 19.17 15.99
C GLU A 119 -24.94 20.29 16.06
#